data_AF-A0A0F2L2A8-F1
#
_entry.id   AF-A0A0F2L2A8-F1
#
_cell.length_a   1.000
_cell.length_b   1.000
_cell.length_c   1.000
_cell.angle_alpha   90.00
_cell.angle_beta   90.00
_cell.angle_gamma   90.00
#
_symmetry.space_group_name_H-M   'P 1'
#
loop_
_entity.id
_entity.type
_entity.pdbx_description
1 polymer ?
#
loop_
_entity_poly.entity_id
_entity_poly.type
_entity_poly.pdbx_seq_one_letter_code
_entity_poly.pdbx_strand_id
1 'polypeptide(L)'
;GADLTPRQIEKAWLDHTSPELPAFLPFGKGDGGGGPTWLMLERYRLYKDLPGLPRLVMSDLRDFVSAVNDDASLPKWRGELYLEIHRGVYTNGIKLKQLVRRFETRLRELETWSVIARVRKSYEELWYPLLEAEYHDPMGATSTKAVYEEMVRGLEGGLRKVEEELNNVLKGLLDDGRWVSIVNSLPWPRRELIVSKESLSGLPTQRVNDGYLVLVDVPALGWRSFEVGEGVASGDVSVGDEYVENSMLKVRFSEGSLRVFDKQTNRWAVEDGYLVACEDMPGRWDGWDIDAYYKRVCWKLEPVNVRIVEGGPLRGCLEVEYTFRKSRIRQRICLNAFSRRVDVENEVDWRERLTLLKAVYRLGIFGRNASFEIPYGVIDRPTRPSNSWEEAKFEVPALRWVDVWDPDYGVAIINDGRQGYSVEENTISITLLRSPIFPNPLLDYGINNFKYAIYPHVGDWREARVPRVAYEFNQPLTVVYGTSGGEASFMELDNPAVMLEALKWGEDSGIVLRLYETYGINTCLSIKGGFISGEGVETDLLELSEYGKVDLGRICFRPYEVKTILIR
;
A
#
# COMPACT_ATOMS: atom_id res chain seq x y z
N GLY A 1 15.46 -15.53 -22.95
CA GLY A 1 15.45 -17.01 -22.90
C GLY A 1 16.76 -17.60 -23.43
N ALA A 2 17.21 -18.74 -22.90
CA ALA A 2 18.43 -19.42 -23.36
C ALA A 2 18.15 -20.34 -24.56
N ASP A 3 19.05 -20.35 -25.54
CA ASP A 3 18.92 -21.07 -26.82
C ASP A 3 19.80 -22.35 -26.87
N LEU A 4 20.37 -22.76 -25.73
CA LEU A 4 21.33 -23.86 -25.60
C LEU A 4 22.51 -23.77 -26.59
N THR A 5 22.99 -22.56 -26.86
CA THR A 5 24.23 -22.38 -27.63
C THR A 5 25.45 -22.78 -26.77
N PRO A 6 26.57 -23.26 -27.35
CA PRO A 6 27.76 -23.62 -26.58
C PRO A 6 28.24 -22.50 -25.64
N ARG A 7 28.21 -21.25 -26.11
CA ARG A 7 28.57 -20.07 -25.32
C ARG A 7 27.64 -19.85 -24.11
N GLN A 8 26.35 -20.12 -24.25
CA GLN A 8 25.40 -20.00 -23.12
C GLN A 8 25.60 -21.10 -22.10
N ILE A 9 25.88 -22.32 -22.56
CA ILE A 9 26.18 -23.46 -21.69
C ILE A 9 27.47 -23.20 -20.89
N GLU A 10 28.53 -22.78 -21.57
CA GLU A 10 29.80 -22.43 -20.94
C GLU A 10 29.63 -21.29 -19.93
N LYS A 11 28.93 -20.22 -20.33
CA LYS A 11 28.65 -19.10 -19.43
C LYS A 11 27.87 -19.53 -18.18
N ALA A 12 26.81 -20.34 -18.34
CA ALA A 12 26.02 -20.82 -17.21
C ALA A 12 26.84 -21.65 -16.22
N TRP A 13 27.82 -22.41 -16.73
CA TRP A 13 28.76 -23.16 -15.90
C TRP A 13 29.78 -22.27 -15.20
N LEU A 14 30.36 -21.30 -15.91
CA LEU A 14 31.38 -20.39 -15.36
C LEU A 14 30.83 -19.37 -14.36
N ASP A 15 29.59 -18.90 -14.57
CA ASP A 15 28.93 -17.93 -13.68
C ASP A 15 28.37 -18.62 -12.40
N HIS A 16 28.36 -19.96 -12.34
CA HIS A 16 27.87 -20.68 -11.19
C HIS A 16 28.88 -20.60 -10.04
N THR A 17 28.48 -19.97 -8.94
CA THR A 17 29.39 -19.68 -7.81
C THR A 17 29.53 -20.82 -6.79
N SER A 18 28.79 -21.91 -6.97
CA SER A 18 28.76 -23.07 -6.08
C SER A 18 29.23 -24.33 -6.81
N PRO A 19 30.53 -24.49 -7.10
CA PRO A 19 31.05 -25.57 -7.95
C PRO A 19 30.75 -26.99 -7.44
N GLU A 20 30.41 -27.13 -6.16
CA GLU A 20 29.96 -28.36 -5.50
C GLU A 20 28.53 -28.79 -5.90
N LEU A 21 27.72 -27.89 -6.44
CA LEU A 21 26.35 -28.15 -6.88
C LEU A 21 26.23 -28.17 -8.41
N PRO A 22 25.24 -28.87 -8.98
CA PRO A 22 24.98 -28.79 -10.41
C PRO A 22 24.48 -27.38 -10.79
N ALA A 23 25.02 -26.81 -11.86
CA ALA A 23 24.49 -25.57 -12.42
C ALA A 23 23.11 -25.79 -13.08
N PHE A 24 22.17 -24.88 -12.84
CA PHE A 24 20.83 -24.91 -13.44
C PHE A 24 20.74 -23.96 -14.64
N LEU A 25 20.25 -24.46 -15.78
CA LEU A 25 20.10 -23.68 -17.02
C LEU A 25 18.67 -23.80 -17.59
N PRO A 26 17.79 -22.83 -17.32
CA PRO A 26 16.47 -22.79 -17.98
C PRO A 26 16.64 -22.40 -19.46
N PHE A 27 15.96 -23.11 -20.36
CA PHE A 27 16.02 -22.87 -21.81
C PHE A 27 14.62 -22.77 -22.44
N GLY A 28 14.50 -22.00 -23.52
CA GLY A 28 13.21 -21.65 -24.15
C GLY A 28 13.04 -20.15 -24.41
N LYS A 29 11.87 -19.76 -24.93
CA LYS A 29 11.53 -18.37 -25.30
C LYS A 29 10.49 -17.77 -24.33
N GLY A 30 10.94 -17.26 -23.18
CA GLY A 30 10.06 -16.71 -22.13
C GLY A 30 9.23 -15.49 -22.56
N ASP A 31 9.88 -14.33 -22.74
CA ASP A 31 9.29 -12.99 -22.90
C ASP A 31 8.42 -12.83 -24.17
N GLY A 32 7.25 -13.46 -24.19
CA GLY A 32 6.34 -13.51 -25.34
C GLY A 32 5.70 -14.87 -25.63
N GLY A 33 5.89 -15.88 -24.78
CA GLY A 33 5.08 -17.11 -24.80
C GLY A 33 5.59 -18.23 -25.71
N GLY A 34 6.82 -18.70 -25.50
CA GLY A 34 7.38 -19.86 -26.21
C GLY A 34 8.14 -20.83 -25.32
N GLY A 35 7.86 -22.12 -25.48
CA GLY A 35 8.64 -23.18 -24.86
C GLY A 35 10.01 -23.38 -25.55
N PRO A 36 10.74 -24.44 -25.16
CA PRO A 36 11.86 -24.95 -25.93
C PRO A 36 11.50 -25.18 -27.40
N THR A 37 12.40 -24.79 -28.31
CA THR A 37 12.24 -25.05 -29.74
C THR A 37 12.84 -26.42 -30.10
N TRP A 38 12.37 -27.00 -31.21
CA TRP A 38 12.95 -28.24 -31.76
C TRP A 38 14.48 -28.15 -31.92
N LEU A 39 15.00 -27.02 -32.39
CA LEU A 39 16.45 -26.81 -32.56
C LEU A 39 17.21 -26.85 -31.22
N MET A 40 16.62 -26.36 -30.13
CA MET A 40 17.23 -26.46 -28.81
C MET A 40 17.33 -27.92 -28.36
N LEU A 41 16.32 -28.75 -28.66
CA LEU A 41 16.34 -30.17 -28.34
C LEU A 41 17.39 -30.93 -29.17
N GLU A 42 17.56 -30.59 -30.46
CA GLU A 42 18.65 -31.16 -31.26
C GLU A 42 20.02 -30.73 -30.74
N ARG A 43 20.18 -29.46 -30.34
CA ARG A 43 21.41 -28.97 -29.69
C ARG A 43 21.72 -29.77 -28.43
N TYR A 44 20.73 -29.98 -27.56
CA TYR A 44 20.90 -30.82 -26.37
C TYR A 44 21.41 -32.22 -26.73
N ARG A 45 20.80 -32.90 -27.70
CA ARG A 45 21.22 -34.25 -28.12
C ARG A 45 22.67 -34.30 -28.60
N LEU A 46 23.12 -33.26 -29.31
CA LEU A 46 24.48 -33.15 -29.81
C LEU A 46 25.49 -32.79 -28.72
N TYR A 47 25.11 -31.92 -27.76
CA TYR A 47 26.03 -31.34 -26.79
C TYR A 47 26.10 -32.08 -25.46
N LYS A 48 25.08 -32.89 -25.11
CA LYS A 48 24.94 -33.46 -23.76
C LYS A 48 26.17 -34.20 -23.23
N ASP A 49 26.91 -34.86 -24.11
CA ASP A 49 28.12 -35.60 -23.80
C ASP A 49 29.34 -35.11 -24.63
N LEU A 50 29.29 -33.88 -25.17
CA LEU A 50 30.36 -33.35 -26.03
C LEU A 50 31.61 -33.00 -25.19
N PRO A 51 32.78 -33.59 -25.48
CA PRO A 51 34.01 -33.27 -24.75
C PRO A 51 34.37 -31.79 -24.83
N GLY A 52 34.73 -31.21 -23.68
CA GLY A 52 35.06 -29.79 -23.56
C GLY A 52 33.87 -28.90 -23.17
N LEU A 53 32.64 -29.43 -23.15
CA LEU A 53 31.49 -28.78 -22.52
C LEU A 53 31.12 -29.48 -21.21
N PRO A 54 30.44 -28.78 -20.28
CA PRO A 54 29.83 -29.43 -19.13
C PRO A 54 28.79 -30.45 -19.58
N ARG A 55 28.69 -31.57 -18.85
CA ARG A 55 27.70 -32.61 -19.13
C ARG A 55 26.30 -32.06 -18.90
N LEU A 56 25.42 -32.18 -19.89
CA LEU A 56 24.04 -31.72 -19.78
C LEU A 56 23.13 -32.86 -19.35
N VAL A 57 22.31 -32.61 -18.33
CA VAL A 57 21.29 -33.55 -17.85
C VAL A 57 19.93 -32.84 -17.94
N MET A 58 19.01 -33.41 -18.71
CA MET A 58 17.63 -32.96 -18.69
C MET A 58 16.98 -33.45 -17.39
N SER A 59 16.46 -32.53 -16.59
CA SER A 59 15.80 -32.82 -15.33
C SER A 59 14.68 -31.79 -15.12
N ASP A 60 13.75 -32.09 -14.22
CA ASP A 60 12.78 -31.12 -13.75
C ASP A 60 13.31 -30.40 -12.50
N LEU A 61 12.61 -29.32 -12.11
CA LEU A 61 13.02 -28.51 -10.97
C LEU A 61 12.91 -29.26 -9.63
N ARG A 62 12.01 -30.23 -9.51
CA ARG A 62 11.78 -30.96 -8.24
C ARG A 62 12.94 -31.88 -7.93
N ASP A 63 13.40 -32.62 -8.93
CA ASP A 63 14.57 -33.49 -8.81
C ASP A 63 15.83 -32.67 -8.50
N PHE A 64 16.02 -31.54 -9.20
CA PHE A 64 17.14 -30.65 -8.94
C PHE A 64 17.14 -30.10 -7.51
N VAL A 65 16.01 -29.55 -7.06
CA VAL A 65 15.88 -29.02 -5.69
C VAL A 65 16.12 -30.11 -4.66
N SER A 66 15.55 -31.31 -4.85
CA SER A 66 15.74 -32.44 -3.94
C SER A 66 17.20 -32.86 -3.82
N ALA A 67 17.98 -32.73 -4.90
CA ALA A 67 19.41 -33.06 -4.89
C ALA A 67 20.29 -32.03 -4.14
N VAL A 68 19.81 -30.80 -3.95
CA VAL A 68 20.59 -29.71 -3.33
C VAL A 68 20.06 -29.25 -1.96
N ASN A 69 18.86 -29.67 -1.55
CA ASN A 69 18.13 -29.09 -0.41
C ASN A 69 18.79 -29.31 0.98
N ASP A 70 19.61 -30.35 1.13
CA ASP A 70 20.21 -30.73 2.42
C ASP A 70 21.66 -30.25 2.61
N ASP A 71 22.17 -29.37 1.74
CA ASP A 71 23.53 -28.87 1.84
C ASP A 71 23.65 -27.67 2.80
N ALA A 72 24.21 -27.92 3.99
CA ALA A 72 24.44 -26.91 5.01
C ALA A 72 25.44 -25.80 4.58
N SER A 73 26.17 -26.00 3.48
CA SER A 73 27.12 -25.01 2.93
C SER A 73 26.45 -23.91 2.10
N LEU A 74 25.16 -24.06 1.77
CA LEU A 74 24.43 -23.07 0.98
C LEU A 74 24.44 -21.67 1.63
N PRO A 75 24.69 -20.60 0.85
CA PRO A 75 24.65 -19.24 1.36
C PRO A 75 23.25 -18.88 1.83
N LYS A 76 23.17 -18.17 2.97
CA LYS A 76 21.90 -17.70 3.55
C LYS A 76 21.76 -16.22 3.34
N TRP A 77 20.70 -15.81 2.64
CA TRP A 77 20.31 -14.41 2.52
C TRP A 77 19.20 -14.09 3.53
N ARG A 78 19.31 -12.95 4.23
CA ARG A 78 18.30 -12.48 5.19
C ARG A 78 17.83 -11.09 4.77
N GLY A 79 16.52 -10.90 4.65
CA GLY A 79 15.91 -9.65 4.22
C GLY A 79 15.55 -9.66 2.73
N GLU A 80 15.44 -8.48 2.14
CA GLU A 80 14.99 -8.32 0.76
C GLU A 80 16.05 -8.74 -0.27
N LEU A 81 15.61 -9.38 -1.35
CA LEU A 81 16.38 -9.51 -2.58
C LEU A 81 16.09 -8.29 -3.45
N TYR A 82 16.72 -7.17 -3.12
CA TYR A 82 16.49 -5.91 -3.82
C TYR A 82 17.02 -5.99 -5.27
N LEU A 83 16.13 -5.80 -6.24
CA LEU A 83 16.49 -5.74 -7.65
C LEU A 83 17.01 -4.35 -7.98
N GLU A 84 18.30 -4.24 -8.34
CA GLU A 84 18.96 -2.96 -8.59
C GLU A 84 18.64 -2.32 -9.96
N ILE A 85 17.53 -2.69 -10.57
CA ILE A 85 17.00 -2.18 -11.84
C ILE A 85 15.47 -2.15 -11.76
N HIS A 86 14.85 -1.52 -12.75
CA HIS A 86 13.40 -1.46 -12.89
C HIS A 86 12.69 -0.73 -11.73
N ARG A 87 13.31 0.32 -11.18
CA ARG A 87 12.75 1.06 -10.03
C ARG A 87 11.54 1.92 -10.39
N GLY A 88 11.32 2.12 -11.67
CA GLY A 88 10.22 2.88 -12.20
C GLY A 88 8.84 2.24 -12.05
N VAL A 89 8.78 0.91 -11.92
CA VAL A 89 7.53 0.14 -11.77
C VAL A 89 6.78 0.46 -10.48
N TYR A 90 7.43 1.09 -9.50
CA TYR A 90 6.81 1.50 -8.24
C TYR A 90 5.84 2.67 -8.42
N THR A 91 6.05 3.52 -9.42
CA THR A 91 5.34 4.80 -9.58
C THR A 91 4.31 4.77 -10.71
N ASN A 92 4.62 4.08 -11.80
CA ASN A 92 3.81 4.04 -13.01
C ASN A 92 2.35 3.63 -12.78
N GLY A 93 1.46 4.14 -13.63
CA GLY A 93 0.09 3.66 -13.74
C GLY A 93 -0.73 4.06 -12.52
N ILE A 94 -0.95 5.37 -12.36
CA ILE A 94 -1.60 5.93 -11.18
C ILE A 94 -2.96 5.28 -10.96
N LYS A 95 -3.80 5.34 -12.00
CA LYS A 95 -5.15 4.80 -11.99
C LYS A 95 -5.16 3.29 -11.73
N LEU A 96 -4.25 2.54 -12.36
CA LEU A 96 -4.15 1.09 -12.18
C LEU A 96 -3.88 0.72 -10.71
N LYS A 97 -2.82 1.28 -10.11
CA LYS A 97 -2.45 0.96 -8.72
C LYS A 97 -3.52 1.37 -7.71
N GLN A 98 -4.22 2.49 -7.94
CA GLN A 98 -5.34 2.91 -7.10
C GLN A 98 -6.54 1.94 -7.23
N LEU A 99 -6.83 1.47 -8.43
CA LEU A 99 -7.87 0.47 -8.66
C LEU A 99 -7.53 -0.84 -7.97
N VAL A 100 -6.29 -1.34 -8.11
CA VAL A 100 -5.81 -2.54 -7.41
C VAL A 100 -6.00 -2.39 -5.90
N ARG A 101 -5.50 -1.32 -5.29
CA ARG A 101 -5.63 -1.07 -3.83
C ARG A 101 -7.08 -1.04 -3.37
N ARG A 102 -7.97 -0.36 -4.11
CA ARG A 102 -9.40 -0.30 -3.79
C ARG A 102 -10.06 -1.67 -3.95
N PHE A 103 -9.68 -2.43 -4.96
CA PHE A 103 -10.22 -3.77 -5.23
C PHE A 103 -9.81 -4.75 -4.12
N GLU A 104 -8.53 -4.84 -3.77
CA GLU A 104 -8.02 -5.61 -2.62
C GLU A 104 -8.85 -5.32 -1.36
N THR A 105 -9.02 -4.04 -1.07
CA THR A 105 -9.75 -3.55 0.12
C THR A 105 -11.22 -3.98 0.09
N ARG A 106 -11.93 -3.69 -1.01
CA ARG A 106 -13.38 -3.94 -1.11
C ARG A 106 -13.71 -5.43 -1.15
N LEU A 107 -12.85 -6.24 -1.74
CA LEU A 107 -13.07 -7.67 -1.79
C LEU A 107 -12.86 -8.28 -0.38
N ARG A 108 -11.81 -7.87 0.35
CA ARG A 108 -11.65 -8.26 1.75
C ARG A 108 -12.84 -7.87 2.62
N GLU A 109 -13.37 -6.66 2.42
CA GLU A 109 -14.58 -6.21 3.11
C GLU A 109 -15.79 -7.07 2.78
N LEU A 110 -16.00 -7.40 1.50
CA LEU A 110 -17.06 -8.30 1.06
C LEU A 110 -16.98 -9.65 1.77
N GLU A 111 -15.83 -10.31 1.76
CA GLU A 111 -15.65 -11.59 2.45
C GLU A 111 -15.93 -11.49 3.95
N THR A 112 -15.41 -10.45 4.59
CA THR A 112 -15.57 -10.19 6.02
C THR A 112 -17.04 -9.99 6.39
N TRP A 113 -17.75 -9.12 5.67
CA TRP A 113 -19.16 -8.85 5.93
C TRP A 113 -20.05 -10.03 5.57
N SER A 114 -19.67 -10.85 4.59
CA SER A 114 -20.38 -12.09 4.27
C SER A 114 -20.29 -13.13 5.38
N VAL A 115 -19.15 -13.23 6.07
CA VAL A 115 -19.05 -14.06 7.28
C VAL A 115 -19.98 -13.52 8.37
N ILE A 116 -19.93 -12.21 8.64
CA ILE A 116 -20.75 -11.55 9.67
C ILE A 116 -22.26 -11.72 9.40
N ALA A 117 -22.68 -11.47 8.17
CA ALA A 117 -24.06 -11.61 7.72
C ALA A 117 -24.49 -13.08 7.51
N ARG A 118 -23.61 -14.05 7.75
CA ARG A 118 -23.85 -15.48 7.54
C ARG A 118 -24.21 -15.86 6.10
N VAL A 119 -23.71 -15.09 5.14
CA VAL A 119 -23.87 -15.33 3.70
C VAL A 119 -22.72 -16.20 3.22
N ARG A 120 -22.98 -17.51 3.09
CA ARG A 120 -22.00 -18.46 2.53
C ARG A 120 -22.08 -18.45 1.00
N LYS A 121 -21.12 -17.80 0.36
CA LYS A 121 -20.99 -17.69 -1.11
C LYS A 121 -19.50 -17.73 -1.48
N SER A 122 -19.17 -18.37 -2.61
CA SER A 122 -17.83 -18.26 -3.19
C SER A 122 -17.69 -16.95 -3.95
N TYR A 123 -16.58 -16.26 -3.74
CA TYR A 123 -16.20 -15.04 -4.45
C TYR A 123 -14.97 -15.24 -5.34
N GLU A 124 -14.60 -16.50 -5.62
CA GLU A 124 -13.42 -16.86 -6.43
C GLU A 124 -13.38 -16.11 -7.77
N GLU A 125 -14.48 -16.08 -8.51
CA GLU A 125 -14.54 -15.37 -9.80
C GLU A 125 -14.34 -13.85 -9.68
N LEU A 126 -14.60 -13.26 -8.50
CA LEU A 126 -14.38 -11.84 -8.26
C LEU A 126 -12.90 -11.52 -7.99
N TRP A 127 -12.10 -12.52 -7.61
CA TRP A 127 -10.65 -12.38 -7.45
C TRP A 127 -9.91 -12.33 -8.78
N TYR A 128 -10.41 -12.97 -9.84
CA TYR A 128 -9.67 -13.11 -11.11
C TYR A 128 -9.21 -11.79 -11.73
N PRO A 129 -10.04 -10.74 -11.89
CA PRO A 129 -9.58 -9.49 -12.50
C PRO A 129 -8.49 -8.78 -11.69
N LEU A 130 -8.50 -8.95 -10.36
CA LEU A 130 -7.48 -8.43 -9.48
C LEU A 130 -6.16 -9.18 -9.68
N LEU A 131 -6.20 -10.51 -9.61
CA LEU A 131 -5.02 -11.37 -9.77
C LEU A 131 -4.37 -11.24 -11.17
N GLU A 132 -5.18 -11.05 -12.22
CA GLU A 132 -4.69 -10.77 -13.57
C GLU A 132 -3.93 -9.44 -13.64
N ALA A 133 -4.45 -8.39 -12.99
CA ALA A 133 -3.81 -7.08 -12.95
C ALA A 133 -2.55 -7.05 -12.07
N GLU A 134 -2.45 -7.94 -11.08
CA GLU A 134 -1.29 -8.09 -10.20
C GLU A 134 -0.11 -8.85 -10.83
N TYR A 135 -0.28 -9.38 -12.04
CA TYR A 135 0.84 -9.92 -12.80
C TYR A 135 1.94 -8.85 -12.98
N HIS A 136 3.21 -9.28 -13.00
CA HIS A 136 4.34 -8.37 -12.79
C HIS A 136 4.45 -7.22 -13.80
N ASP A 137 4.15 -7.46 -15.08
CA ASP A 137 4.19 -6.42 -16.13
C ASP A 137 2.95 -5.50 -16.11
N PRO A 138 1.71 -6.01 -16.01
CA PRO A 138 0.54 -5.19 -15.75
C PRO A 138 0.70 -4.31 -14.51
N MET A 139 1.06 -4.86 -13.35
CA MET A 139 1.16 -4.13 -12.09
C MET A 139 2.28 -3.07 -12.07
N GLY A 140 3.35 -3.30 -12.85
CA GLY A 140 4.38 -2.31 -13.12
C GLY A 140 3.95 -1.22 -14.11
N ALA A 141 2.77 -1.37 -14.72
CA ALA A 141 2.27 -0.59 -15.84
C ALA A 141 3.30 -0.46 -16.97
N THR A 142 4.07 -1.53 -17.18
CA THR A 142 5.11 -1.65 -18.21
C THR A 142 4.61 -2.42 -19.42
N SER A 143 3.32 -2.28 -19.71
CA SER A 143 2.64 -2.88 -20.86
C SER A 143 2.26 -1.83 -21.88
N THR A 144 1.96 -2.27 -23.11
CA THR A 144 1.45 -1.36 -24.15
C THR A 144 0.16 -0.68 -23.69
N LYS A 145 -0.17 0.46 -24.31
CA LYS A 145 -1.41 1.18 -24.04
C LYS A 145 -2.67 0.29 -24.06
N ALA A 146 -2.77 -0.60 -25.04
CA ALA A 146 -3.93 -1.47 -25.20
C ALA A 146 -4.12 -2.41 -24.00
N VAL A 147 -3.03 -3.06 -23.56
CA VAL A 147 -3.05 -3.94 -22.38
C VAL A 147 -3.36 -3.14 -21.11
N TYR A 148 -2.74 -1.98 -20.92
CA TYR A 148 -3.04 -1.11 -19.77
C TYR A 148 -4.52 -0.72 -19.71
N GLU A 149 -5.10 -0.28 -20.83
CA GLU A 149 -6.52 0.09 -20.89
C GLU A 149 -7.44 -1.11 -20.66
N GLU A 150 -7.07 -2.30 -21.13
CA GLU A 150 -7.81 -3.54 -20.87
C GLU A 150 -7.81 -3.92 -19.40
N MET A 151 -6.65 -3.92 -18.75
CA MET A 151 -6.51 -4.18 -17.31
C MET A 151 -7.31 -3.19 -16.48
N VAL A 152 -7.22 -1.89 -16.80
CA VAL A 152 -8.01 -0.85 -16.12
C VAL A 152 -9.51 -1.09 -16.29
N ARG A 153 -9.99 -1.42 -17.50
CA ARG A 153 -11.42 -1.75 -17.72
C ARG A 153 -11.85 -3.00 -16.95
N GLY A 154 -11.00 -4.03 -16.91
CA GLY A 154 -11.23 -5.26 -16.14
C GLY A 154 -11.39 -4.99 -14.65
N LEU A 155 -10.46 -4.23 -14.06
CA LEU A 155 -10.52 -3.80 -12.67
C LEU A 155 -11.76 -2.95 -12.37
N GLU A 156 -12.09 -1.97 -13.21
CA GLU A 156 -13.29 -1.15 -13.04
C GLU A 156 -14.57 -2.00 -13.09
N GLY A 157 -14.64 -2.97 -13.99
CA GLY A 157 -15.76 -3.90 -14.12
C GLY A 157 -15.89 -4.84 -12.92
N GLY A 158 -14.78 -5.45 -12.50
CA GLY A 158 -14.74 -6.33 -11.34
C GLY A 158 -15.06 -5.61 -10.03
N LEU A 159 -14.49 -4.43 -9.83
CA LEU A 159 -14.72 -3.63 -8.63
C LEU A 159 -16.19 -3.21 -8.49
N ARG A 160 -16.87 -2.85 -9.60
CA ARG A 160 -18.31 -2.57 -9.57
C ARG A 160 -19.11 -3.77 -9.06
N LYS A 161 -18.80 -4.99 -9.52
CA LYS A 161 -19.46 -6.22 -9.06
C LYS A 161 -19.21 -6.47 -7.57
N VAL A 162 -17.97 -6.28 -7.10
CA VAL A 162 -17.64 -6.41 -5.67
C VAL A 162 -18.43 -5.41 -4.84
N GLU A 163 -18.49 -4.14 -5.26
CA GLU A 163 -19.23 -3.10 -4.55
C GLU A 163 -20.76 -3.35 -4.56
N GLU A 164 -21.32 -3.85 -5.65
CA GLU A 164 -22.73 -4.27 -5.73
C GLU A 164 -23.02 -5.42 -4.74
N GLU A 165 -22.20 -6.47 -4.72
CA GLU A 165 -22.33 -7.60 -3.80
C GLU A 165 -22.16 -7.16 -2.33
N LEU A 166 -21.15 -6.33 -2.03
CA LEU A 166 -20.92 -5.80 -0.68
C LEU A 166 -22.13 -4.98 -0.21
N ASN A 167 -22.68 -4.12 -1.07
CA ASN A 167 -23.87 -3.34 -0.74
C ASN A 167 -25.08 -4.24 -0.47
N ASN A 168 -25.26 -5.34 -1.20
CA ASN A 168 -26.35 -6.29 -0.95
C ASN A 168 -26.19 -6.98 0.41
N VAL A 169 -24.97 -7.38 0.78
CA VAL A 169 -24.68 -7.98 2.09
C VAL A 169 -24.93 -6.98 3.21
N LEU A 170 -24.44 -5.75 3.08
CA LEU A 170 -24.64 -4.71 4.09
C LEU A 170 -26.12 -4.32 4.25
N LYS A 171 -26.89 -4.24 3.17
CA LYS A 171 -28.34 -3.98 3.24
C LYS A 171 -29.08 -5.11 3.96
N GLY A 172 -28.73 -6.36 3.67
CA GLY A 172 -29.29 -7.51 4.38
C GLY A 172 -28.96 -7.55 5.87
N LEU A 173 -27.86 -6.90 6.27
CA LEU A 173 -27.42 -6.82 7.66
C LEU A 173 -28.03 -5.64 8.43
N LEU A 174 -28.30 -4.52 7.75
CA LEU A 174 -28.65 -3.25 8.39
C LEU A 174 -30.15 -2.91 8.46
N ASP A 175 -31.04 -3.72 7.90
CA ASP A 175 -32.51 -3.55 7.79
C ASP A 175 -32.97 -2.16 7.30
N ASP A 176 -34.13 -2.05 6.66
CA ASP A 176 -34.62 -0.76 6.16
C ASP A 176 -35.16 0.13 7.31
N GLY A 177 -34.92 1.45 7.21
CA GLY A 177 -35.38 2.42 8.20
C GLY A 177 -35.09 3.88 7.84
N ARG A 178 -34.87 4.72 8.87
CA ARG A 178 -34.68 6.19 8.74
C ARG A 178 -33.33 6.69 9.26
N TRP A 179 -32.43 5.80 9.63
CA TRP A 179 -31.13 6.11 10.22
C TRP A 179 -30.01 6.04 9.18
N VAL A 180 -28.91 6.70 9.47
CA VAL A 180 -27.65 6.60 8.71
C VAL A 180 -26.69 5.73 9.52
N SER A 181 -26.35 4.56 8.99
CA SER A 181 -25.41 3.64 9.62
C SER A 181 -24.00 3.84 9.08
N ILE A 182 -23.05 4.00 9.99
CA ILE A 182 -21.62 4.09 9.66
C ILE A 182 -20.97 2.76 9.99
N VAL A 183 -20.34 2.16 9.00
CA VAL A 183 -19.80 0.80 9.03
C VAL A 183 -18.28 0.84 9.07
N ASN A 184 -17.70 0.13 10.02
CA ASN A 184 -16.27 -0.03 10.23
C ASN A 184 -15.84 -1.48 9.95
N SER A 185 -15.00 -1.69 8.94
CA SER A 185 -14.46 -2.99 8.57
C SER A 185 -13.17 -3.38 9.32
N LEU A 186 -12.63 -2.50 10.15
CA LEU A 186 -11.38 -2.72 10.89
C LEU A 186 -11.65 -3.22 12.32
N PRO A 187 -10.85 -4.16 12.86
CA PRO A 187 -11.11 -4.78 14.16
C PRO A 187 -10.59 -3.95 15.34
N TRP A 188 -10.76 -2.63 15.27
CA TRP A 188 -10.56 -1.69 16.38
C TRP A 188 -11.54 -0.51 16.24
N PRO A 189 -11.94 0.11 17.36
CA PRO A 189 -12.84 1.26 17.32
C PRO A 189 -12.16 2.44 16.63
N ARG A 190 -12.97 3.26 15.94
CA ARG A 190 -12.49 4.42 15.18
C ARG A 190 -13.28 5.66 15.55
N ARG A 191 -12.54 6.77 15.64
CA ARG A 191 -13.09 8.11 15.71
C ARG A 191 -12.59 8.89 14.50
N GLU A 192 -13.47 9.23 13.58
CA GLU A 192 -13.05 9.75 12.27
C GLU A 192 -14.07 10.75 11.70
N LEU A 193 -13.57 11.65 10.86
CA LEU A 193 -14.41 12.51 10.03
C LEU A 193 -14.84 11.78 8.77
N ILE A 194 -16.15 11.69 8.58
CA ILE A 194 -16.75 11.20 7.34
C ILE A 194 -17.41 12.34 6.57
N VAL A 195 -17.55 12.18 5.25
CA VAL A 195 -18.45 13.02 4.45
C VAL A 195 -19.79 12.31 4.34
N SER A 196 -20.83 12.94 4.88
CA SER A 196 -22.23 12.50 4.80
C SER A 196 -23.05 13.49 3.98
N LYS A 197 -24.03 13.00 3.22
CA LYS A 197 -25.00 13.84 2.49
C LYS A 197 -25.92 14.60 3.44
N GLU A 198 -26.10 14.07 4.63
CA GLU A 198 -27.03 14.57 5.65
C GLU A 198 -26.27 14.87 6.94
N SER A 199 -26.69 15.92 7.65
CA SER A 199 -26.22 16.17 9.00
C SER A 199 -26.79 15.13 9.96
N LEU A 200 -26.02 14.77 10.97
CA LEU A 200 -26.40 13.76 11.97
C LEU A 200 -26.66 14.46 13.31
N SER A 201 -27.77 14.09 13.95
CA SER A 201 -28.31 14.75 15.13
C SER A 201 -27.31 14.74 16.29
N GLY A 202 -27.00 15.93 16.81
CA GLY A 202 -26.15 16.11 17.99
C GLY A 202 -24.66 15.86 17.79
N LEU A 203 -24.21 15.48 16.58
CA LEU A 203 -22.80 15.24 16.30
C LEU A 203 -22.08 16.51 15.86
N PRO A 204 -20.76 16.63 16.12
CA PRO A 204 -19.94 17.68 15.53
C PRO A 204 -20.06 17.66 14.01
N THR A 205 -20.43 18.80 13.40
CA THR A 205 -20.65 18.92 11.96
C THR A 205 -20.01 20.18 11.36
N GLN A 206 -19.65 20.09 10.09
CA GLN A 206 -19.20 21.21 9.27
C GLN A 206 -19.73 21.05 7.86
N ARG A 207 -20.36 22.08 7.31
CA ARG A 207 -20.84 22.04 5.93
C ARG A 207 -19.68 22.15 4.94
N VAL A 208 -19.69 21.30 3.93
CA VAL A 208 -18.73 21.26 2.82
C VAL A 208 -19.50 21.18 1.50
N ASN A 209 -18.79 21.31 0.36
CA ASN A 209 -19.44 21.35 -0.96
C ASN A 209 -20.35 20.16 -1.22
N ASP A 210 -19.92 18.95 -0.84
CA ASP A 210 -20.62 17.69 -1.13
C ASP A 210 -21.42 17.13 0.06
N GLY A 211 -21.76 17.98 1.05
CA GLY A 211 -22.58 17.60 2.20
C GLY A 211 -22.05 18.14 3.53
N TYR A 212 -21.85 17.25 4.49
CA TYR A 212 -21.45 17.54 5.85
C TYR A 212 -20.27 16.66 6.25
N LEU A 213 -19.21 17.27 6.75
CA LEU A 213 -18.23 16.58 7.57
C LEU A 213 -18.87 16.29 8.91
N VAL A 214 -18.81 15.04 9.36
CA VAL A 214 -19.34 14.63 10.66
C VAL A 214 -18.29 13.81 11.40
N LEU A 215 -18.03 14.15 12.65
CA LEU A 215 -17.15 13.38 13.52
C LEU A 215 -17.95 12.25 14.17
N VAL A 216 -17.58 11.02 13.86
CA VAL A 216 -18.30 9.82 14.31
C VAL A 216 -17.38 8.89 15.10
N ASP A 217 -17.97 8.22 16.09
CA ASP A 217 -17.34 7.14 16.85
C ASP A 217 -18.04 5.82 16.48
N VAL A 218 -17.28 4.86 15.96
CA VAL A 218 -17.79 3.58 15.44
C VAL A 218 -17.03 2.42 16.09
N PRO A 219 -17.74 1.37 16.56
CA PRO A 219 -17.10 0.22 17.20
C PRO A 219 -16.19 -0.57 16.26
N ALA A 220 -15.35 -1.42 16.86
CA ALA A 220 -14.49 -2.38 16.14
C ALA A 220 -15.32 -3.38 15.34
N LEU A 221 -14.92 -3.62 14.09
CA LEU A 221 -15.56 -4.51 13.11
C LEU A 221 -17.06 -4.56 13.32
N GLY A 222 -17.75 -3.49 12.93
CA GLY A 222 -19.09 -3.21 13.43
C GLY A 222 -19.72 -1.98 12.77
N TRP A 223 -20.86 -1.55 13.29
CA TRP A 223 -21.53 -0.34 12.83
C TRP A 223 -22.19 0.42 13.97
N ARG A 224 -22.49 1.70 13.71
CA ARG A 224 -23.32 2.53 14.56
C ARG A 224 -24.24 3.40 13.72
N SER A 225 -25.51 3.45 14.10
CA SER A 225 -26.53 4.22 13.40
C SER A 225 -26.81 5.56 14.09
N PHE A 226 -27.00 6.59 13.28
CA PHE A 226 -27.24 7.95 13.74
C PHE A 226 -28.51 8.51 13.09
N GLU A 227 -29.28 9.28 13.87
CA GLU A 227 -30.50 9.91 13.37
C GLU A 227 -30.12 11.13 12.53
N VAL A 228 -30.82 11.32 11.41
CA VAL A 228 -30.69 12.54 10.60
C VAL A 228 -31.23 13.72 11.39
N GLY A 229 -30.44 14.78 11.52
CA GLY A 229 -30.84 15.95 12.31
C GLY A 229 -29.78 17.03 12.37
N GLU A 230 -30.07 18.07 13.15
CA GLU A 230 -29.13 19.18 13.34
C GLU A 230 -27.90 18.71 14.11
N GLY A 231 -26.73 18.87 13.48
CA GLY A 231 -25.44 18.70 14.14
C GLY A 231 -24.99 19.99 14.83
N VAL A 232 -23.87 19.90 15.53
CA VAL A 232 -23.28 21.02 16.29
C VAL A 232 -22.00 21.47 15.59
N ALA A 233 -21.88 22.74 15.22
CA ALA A 233 -20.63 23.29 14.69
C ALA A 233 -19.59 23.39 15.83
N SER A 234 -18.79 22.33 16.01
CA SER A 234 -17.82 22.21 17.10
C SER A 234 -16.60 21.42 16.65
N GLY A 235 -15.43 21.82 17.14
CA GLY A 235 -14.13 21.26 16.81
C GLY A 235 -13.02 22.22 17.20
N ASP A 236 -11.77 21.82 16.95
CA ASP A 236 -10.58 22.54 17.40
C ASP A 236 -9.74 23.12 16.25
N VAL A 237 -10.30 23.15 15.03
CA VAL A 237 -9.61 23.71 13.86
C VAL A 237 -9.79 25.22 13.76
N SER A 238 -8.70 25.91 13.44
CA SER A 238 -8.70 27.31 13.04
C SER A 238 -7.82 27.54 11.81
N VAL A 239 -8.11 28.62 11.08
CA VAL A 239 -7.37 29.03 9.89
C VAL A 239 -6.92 30.49 10.03
N GLY A 240 -5.75 30.80 9.51
CA GLY A 240 -5.29 32.17 9.26
C GLY A 240 -4.92 32.33 7.78
N ASP A 241 -4.29 33.45 7.42
CA ASP A 241 -4.01 33.74 6.00
C ASP A 241 -3.08 32.73 5.32
N GLU A 242 -2.10 32.21 6.07
CA GLU A 242 -1.06 31.30 5.57
C GLU A 242 -0.99 29.96 6.32
N TYR A 243 -1.94 29.69 7.23
CA TYR A 243 -1.88 28.49 8.06
C TYR A 243 -3.24 27.89 8.37
N VAL A 244 -3.22 26.59 8.62
CA VAL A 244 -4.30 25.82 9.24
C VAL A 244 -3.74 25.16 10.50
N GLU A 245 -4.46 25.20 11.61
CA GLU A 245 -4.04 24.54 12.83
C GLU A 245 -5.20 23.86 13.56
N ASN A 246 -4.86 22.89 14.41
CA ASN A 246 -5.76 22.30 15.39
C ASN A 246 -5.09 22.28 16.78
N SER A 247 -5.60 21.49 17.72
CA SER A 247 -4.97 21.38 19.05
C SER A 247 -3.57 20.75 19.03
N MET A 248 -3.22 19.98 18.00
CA MET A 248 -2.00 19.17 17.91
C MET A 248 -0.96 19.76 16.96
N LEU A 249 -1.38 20.22 15.78
CA LEU A 249 -0.49 20.64 14.70
C LEU A 249 -0.80 22.06 14.22
N LYS A 250 0.21 22.71 13.68
CA LYS A 250 0.10 23.92 12.87
C LYS A 250 0.82 23.73 11.54
N VAL A 251 0.05 23.77 10.46
CA VAL A 251 0.53 23.64 9.08
C VAL A 251 0.58 25.03 8.47
N ARG A 252 1.74 25.44 7.97
CA ARG A 252 1.94 26.74 7.34
C ARG A 252 2.51 26.56 5.94
N PHE A 253 2.04 27.36 4.99
CA PHE A 253 2.68 27.50 3.69
C PHE A 253 3.14 28.94 3.49
N SER A 254 4.45 29.16 3.47
CA SER A 254 5.06 30.49 3.34
C SER A 254 6.38 30.39 2.60
N GLU A 255 6.75 31.42 1.83
CA GLU A 255 8.03 31.47 1.11
C GLU A 255 8.28 30.25 0.20
N GLY A 256 7.22 29.73 -0.42
CA GLY A 256 7.31 28.56 -1.32
C GLY A 256 7.55 27.22 -0.62
N SER A 257 7.30 27.16 0.70
CA SER A 257 7.60 25.99 1.53
C SER A 257 6.44 25.62 2.45
N LEU A 258 6.13 24.32 2.50
CA LEU A 258 5.26 23.72 3.51
C LEU A 258 6.05 23.44 4.78
N ARG A 259 5.55 23.89 5.93
CA ARG A 259 6.08 23.56 7.24
C ARG A 259 5.00 23.00 8.14
N VAL A 260 5.36 21.99 8.93
CA VAL A 260 4.45 21.34 9.89
C VAL A 260 5.06 21.40 11.27
N PHE A 261 4.41 22.13 12.17
CA PHE A 261 4.82 22.27 13.57
C PHE A 261 3.96 21.40 14.48
N ASP A 262 4.58 20.61 15.34
CA ASP A 262 3.90 19.86 16.39
C ASP A 262 3.86 20.69 17.68
N LYS A 263 2.64 21.08 18.07
CA LYS A 263 2.37 21.95 19.22
C LYS A 263 2.53 21.21 20.54
N GLN A 264 2.36 19.88 20.55
CA GLN A 264 2.47 19.07 21.77
C GLN A 264 3.93 18.84 22.15
N THR A 265 4.80 18.68 21.15
CA THR A 265 6.23 18.42 21.35
C THR A 265 7.11 19.67 21.10
N ASN A 266 6.51 20.78 20.67
CA ASN A 266 7.14 22.07 20.42
C ASN A 266 8.34 21.99 19.45
N ARG A 267 8.18 21.24 18.36
CA ARG A 267 9.22 21.03 17.33
C ARG A 267 8.64 21.04 15.92
N TRP A 268 9.49 21.30 14.93
CA TRP A 268 9.13 21.14 13.52
C TRP A 268 9.16 19.66 13.13
N ALA A 269 8.04 19.13 12.67
CA ALA A 269 8.00 17.82 12.03
C ALA A 269 8.57 17.91 10.61
N VAL A 270 8.13 18.94 9.87
CA VAL A 270 8.61 19.27 8.53
C VAL A 270 9.11 20.71 8.54
N GLU A 271 10.38 20.90 8.23
CA GLU A 271 11.05 22.21 8.18
C GLU A 271 10.97 22.86 6.80
N ASP A 272 10.94 22.03 5.75
CA ASP A 272 10.80 22.47 4.36
C ASP A 272 10.13 21.38 3.52
N GLY A 273 9.00 21.72 2.89
CA GLY A 273 8.25 20.82 2.02
C GLY A 273 7.96 21.49 0.68
N TYR A 274 8.31 20.83 -0.43
CA TYR A 274 8.17 21.40 -1.77
C TYR A 274 8.03 20.32 -2.86
N LEU A 275 7.64 20.75 -4.07
CA LEU A 275 7.60 19.90 -5.24
C LEU A 275 8.84 20.08 -6.11
N VAL A 276 9.32 18.98 -6.70
CA VAL A 276 10.37 18.98 -7.72
C VAL A 276 9.92 18.23 -8.95
N ALA A 277 10.24 18.78 -10.12
CA ALA A 277 10.20 18.05 -11.38
C ALA A 277 11.64 17.73 -11.79
N CYS A 278 11.93 16.48 -12.13
CA CYS A 278 13.26 16.05 -12.56
C CYS A 278 13.20 15.41 -13.94
N GLU A 279 14.29 15.49 -14.69
CA GLU A 279 14.44 14.74 -15.94
C GLU A 279 14.46 13.24 -15.67
N ASP A 280 13.66 12.47 -16.42
CA ASP A 280 13.55 11.02 -16.32
C ASP A 280 13.84 10.40 -17.68
N MET A 281 15.12 10.13 -17.93
CA MET A 281 15.64 9.58 -19.17
C MET A 281 16.58 8.42 -18.87
N PRO A 282 16.07 7.27 -18.41
CA PRO A 282 16.91 6.13 -18.07
C PRO A 282 17.62 5.59 -19.32
N GLY A 283 18.86 5.13 -19.15
CA GLY A 283 19.69 4.64 -20.26
C GLY A 283 19.17 3.36 -20.90
N ARG A 284 18.38 2.56 -20.16
CA ARG A 284 17.68 1.36 -20.65
C ARG A 284 16.31 1.24 -20.00
N TRP A 285 15.40 0.58 -20.70
CA TRP A 285 14.09 0.17 -20.20
C TRP A 285 13.26 1.33 -19.61
N ASP A 286 13.02 2.37 -20.41
CA ASP A 286 12.22 3.57 -20.11
C ASP A 286 11.10 3.36 -19.06
N GLY A 287 10.02 2.67 -19.43
CA GLY A 287 8.90 2.42 -18.53
C GLY A 287 9.28 1.63 -17.27
N TRP A 288 10.31 0.79 -17.31
CA TRP A 288 10.68 -0.01 -16.15
C TRP A 288 11.57 0.76 -15.18
N ASP A 289 12.52 1.56 -15.64
CA ASP A 289 13.64 2.01 -14.80
C ASP A 289 13.65 3.50 -14.47
N ILE A 290 14.26 3.83 -13.34
CA ILE A 290 14.66 5.19 -12.98
C ILE A 290 16.15 5.13 -12.70
N ASP A 291 16.94 5.93 -13.40
CA ASP A 291 18.38 6.03 -13.17
C ASP A 291 18.68 7.06 -12.07
N ALA A 292 19.62 6.77 -11.18
CA ALA A 292 20.02 7.68 -10.09
C ALA A 292 20.43 9.09 -10.57
N TYR A 293 20.81 9.22 -11.84
CA TYR A 293 21.20 10.47 -12.48
C TYR A 293 20.05 11.48 -12.62
N TYR A 294 18.78 11.10 -12.44
CA TYR A 294 17.65 12.04 -12.44
C TYR A 294 17.89 13.23 -11.49
N LYS A 295 18.58 12.98 -10.37
CA LYS A 295 18.92 13.98 -9.34
C LYS A 295 19.77 15.15 -9.89
N ARG A 296 20.44 14.99 -11.03
CA ARG A 296 21.32 16.02 -11.63
C ARG A 296 20.54 17.18 -12.25
N VAL A 297 19.33 16.92 -12.73
CA VAL A 297 18.52 17.91 -13.46
C VAL A 297 17.12 17.92 -12.86
N CYS A 298 16.96 18.70 -11.80
CA CYS A 298 15.70 18.92 -11.12
C CYS A 298 15.39 20.42 -10.99
N TRP A 299 14.11 20.76 -11.09
CA TRP A 299 13.57 22.09 -10.90
C TRP A 299 12.65 22.08 -9.69
N LYS A 300 12.97 22.87 -8.65
CA LYS A 300 12.04 23.18 -7.57
C LYS A 300 10.90 24.02 -8.16
N LEU A 301 9.66 23.61 -7.90
CA LEU A 301 8.47 24.32 -8.36
C LEU A 301 8.14 25.44 -7.37
N GLU A 302 7.93 26.64 -7.90
CA GLU A 302 7.45 27.78 -7.14
C GLU A 302 5.91 27.85 -7.21
N PRO A 303 5.23 28.15 -6.10
CA PRO A 303 3.78 28.30 -6.09
C PRO A 303 3.36 29.53 -6.92
N VAL A 304 2.29 29.39 -7.70
CA VAL A 304 1.67 30.54 -8.39
C VAL A 304 0.55 31.18 -7.57
N ASN A 305 -0.05 30.41 -6.66
CA ASN A 305 -1.13 30.86 -5.80
C ASN A 305 -1.20 30.02 -4.53
N VAL A 306 -1.52 30.66 -3.40
CA VAL A 306 -1.73 30.02 -2.10
C VAL A 306 -2.95 30.67 -1.46
N ARG A 307 -3.93 29.88 -1.05
CA ARG A 307 -5.15 30.41 -0.41
C ARG A 307 -5.80 29.40 0.52
N ILE A 308 -6.52 29.89 1.52
CA ILE A 308 -7.45 29.06 2.29
C ILE A 308 -8.69 28.78 1.43
N VAL A 309 -9.04 27.52 1.27
CA VAL A 309 -10.23 27.08 0.51
C VAL A 309 -11.30 26.46 1.40
N GLU A 310 -10.95 26.07 2.62
CA GLU A 310 -11.87 25.56 3.61
C GLU A 310 -11.46 26.05 5.00
N GLY A 311 -12.43 26.58 5.76
CA GLY A 311 -12.22 27.04 7.12
C GLY A 311 -13.47 26.79 7.95
N GLY A 312 -13.47 25.71 8.73
CA GLY A 312 -14.50 25.43 9.70
C GLY A 312 -13.95 24.68 10.91
N PRO A 313 -14.80 24.37 11.90
CA PRO A 313 -14.36 23.83 13.18
C PRO A 313 -13.79 22.41 13.10
N LEU A 314 -14.18 21.62 12.09
CA LEU A 314 -13.76 20.23 11.91
C LEU A 314 -12.63 20.05 10.91
N ARG A 315 -12.51 20.93 9.91
CA ARG A 315 -11.46 20.84 8.90
C ARG A 315 -11.14 22.21 8.33
N GLY A 316 -9.86 22.43 8.12
CA GLY A 316 -9.33 23.57 7.40
C GLY A 316 -8.40 23.07 6.30
N CYS A 317 -8.42 23.74 5.15
CA CYS A 317 -7.59 23.36 4.02
C CYS A 317 -7.01 24.59 3.35
N LEU A 318 -5.70 24.54 3.11
CA LEU A 318 -4.99 25.46 2.24
C LEU A 318 -4.79 24.80 0.86
N GLU A 319 -4.92 25.59 -0.19
CA GLU A 319 -4.71 25.17 -1.56
C GLU A 319 -3.50 25.89 -2.13
N VAL A 320 -2.59 25.13 -2.72
CA VAL A 320 -1.40 25.61 -3.41
C VAL A 320 -1.47 25.18 -4.86
N GLU A 321 -1.36 26.13 -5.77
CA GLU A 321 -1.31 25.87 -7.20
C GLU A 321 0.13 26.09 -7.72
N TYR A 322 0.57 25.20 -8.61
CA TYR A 322 1.85 25.27 -9.29
C TYR A 322 1.66 25.16 -10.80
N THR A 323 2.62 25.71 -11.54
CA THR A 323 2.75 25.47 -12.97
C THR A 323 4.14 24.94 -13.27
N PHE A 324 4.22 23.98 -14.17
CA PHE A 324 5.50 23.48 -14.67
C PHE A 324 5.37 23.26 -16.17
N ARG A 325 5.98 24.14 -16.97
CA ARG A 325 5.88 24.15 -18.43
C ARG A 325 4.40 24.14 -18.90
N LYS A 326 3.88 23.01 -19.39
CA LYS A 326 2.50 22.86 -19.88
C LYS A 326 1.57 22.24 -18.84
N SER A 327 2.10 21.86 -17.68
CA SER A 327 1.40 21.11 -16.64
C SER A 327 0.96 22.02 -15.50
N ARG A 328 -0.10 21.58 -14.81
CA ARG A 328 -0.67 22.27 -13.64
C ARG A 328 -0.82 21.29 -12.50
N ILE A 329 -0.49 21.73 -11.30
CA ILE A 329 -0.64 20.93 -10.08
C ILE A 329 -1.43 21.78 -9.09
N ARG A 330 -2.46 21.19 -8.49
CA ARG A 330 -3.19 21.75 -7.36
C ARG A 330 -3.04 20.80 -6.19
N GLN A 331 -2.46 21.28 -5.09
CA GLN A 331 -2.38 20.56 -3.84
C GLN A 331 -3.34 21.18 -2.84
N ARG A 332 -4.25 20.38 -2.28
CA ARG A 332 -5.06 20.77 -1.13
C ARG A 332 -4.48 20.08 0.10
N ILE A 333 -4.03 20.88 1.06
CA ILE A 333 -3.38 20.43 2.29
C ILE A 333 -4.36 20.71 3.43
N CYS A 334 -4.92 19.64 3.99
CA CYS A 334 -5.99 19.69 4.96
C CYS A 334 -5.54 19.19 6.33
N LEU A 335 -6.06 19.83 7.37
CA LEU A 335 -5.92 19.38 8.75
C LEU A 335 -7.31 19.21 9.36
N ASN A 336 -7.54 18.03 9.91
CA ASN A 336 -8.79 17.64 10.55
C ASN A 336 -8.75 17.91 12.05
N ALA A 337 -9.91 18.13 12.65
CA ALA A 337 -10.04 18.29 14.08
C ALA A 337 -9.55 17.04 14.83
N PHE A 338 -8.87 17.26 15.96
CA PHE A 338 -8.35 16.21 16.83
C PHE A 338 -7.41 15.18 16.15
N SER A 339 -6.82 15.52 15.00
CA SER A 339 -5.98 14.63 14.20
C SER A 339 -4.52 15.11 14.13
N ARG A 340 -3.58 14.17 14.15
CA ARG A 340 -2.15 14.40 13.83
C ARG A 340 -1.83 14.22 12.34
N ARG A 341 -2.83 13.90 11.52
CA ARG A 341 -2.63 13.59 10.11
C ARG A 341 -2.89 14.83 9.26
N VAL A 342 -1.89 15.24 8.48
CA VAL A 342 -2.01 16.28 7.45
C VAL A 342 -2.28 15.58 6.12
N ASP A 343 -3.48 15.73 5.59
CA ASP A 343 -3.89 15.10 4.34
C ASP A 343 -3.50 16.01 3.16
N VAL A 344 -2.80 15.46 2.16
CA VAL A 344 -2.36 16.16 0.96
C VAL A 344 -3.04 15.54 -0.26
N GLU A 345 -4.08 16.20 -0.74
CA GLU A 345 -4.82 15.83 -1.95
C GLU A 345 -4.18 16.51 -3.16
N ASN A 346 -3.93 15.77 -4.23
CA ASN A 346 -3.26 16.27 -5.43
C ASN A 346 -4.17 16.07 -6.64
N GLU A 347 -4.42 17.14 -7.39
CA GLU A 347 -4.95 17.12 -8.74
C GLU A 347 -3.83 17.59 -9.68
N VAL A 348 -3.40 16.72 -10.58
CA VAL A 348 -2.27 16.97 -11.48
C VAL A 348 -2.72 16.82 -12.93
N ASP A 349 -2.80 17.92 -13.69
CA ASP A 349 -2.92 17.88 -15.15
C ASP A 349 -1.51 17.82 -15.76
N TRP A 350 -1.04 16.60 -16.00
CA TRP A 350 0.33 16.33 -16.45
C TRP A 350 0.43 16.27 -17.97
N ARG A 351 1.27 17.13 -18.53
CA ARG A 351 1.48 17.30 -19.98
C ARG A 351 2.94 17.13 -20.39
N GLU A 352 3.82 16.81 -19.45
CA GLU A 352 5.24 16.59 -19.71
C GLU A 352 5.55 15.14 -20.08
N ARG A 353 6.73 14.93 -20.67
CA ARG A 353 7.29 13.62 -21.02
C ARG A 353 8.68 13.50 -20.44
N LEU A 354 9.12 12.28 -20.16
CA LEU A 354 10.46 12.00 -19.64
C LEU A 354 10.75 12.86 -18.40
N THR A 355 9.74 12.99 -17.53
CA THR A 355 9.80 13.84 -16.34
C THR A 355 9.20 13.09 -15.16
N LEU A 356 9.88 13.20 -14.03
CA LEU A 356 9.49 12.68 -12.72
C LEU A 356 8.98 13.82 -11.84
N LEU A 357 7.82 13.68 -11.19
CA LEU A 357 7.34 14.63 -10.19
C LEU A 357 7.46 14.01 -8.79
N LYS A 358 8.15 14.68 -7.86
CA LYS A 358 8.28 14.25 -6.46
C LYS A 358 7.83 15.35 -5.50
N ALA A 359 7.28 14.94 -4.37
CA ALA A 359 7.18 15.80 -3.18
C ALA A 359 8.34 15.47 -2.24
N VAL A 360 9.01 16.51 -1.75
CA VAL A 360 10.21 16.43 -0.93
C VAL A 360 9.93 17.09 0.41
N TYR A 361 10.26 16.41 1.50
CA TYR A 361 10.06 16.86 2.87
C TYR A 361 11.34 16.72 3.67
N ARG A 362 11.95 17.86 4.01
CA ARG A 362 13.03 17.93 4.99
C ARG A 362 12.42 17.94 6.39
N LEU A 363 12.76 16.93 7.16
CA LEU A 363 12.25 16.69 8.50
C LEU A 363 13.11 17.39 9.55
N GLY A 364 12.51 17.67 10.71
CA GLY A 364 13.22 18.17 11.90
C GLY A 364 13.90 17.05 12.73
N ILE A 365 14.07 15.86 12.16
CA ILE A 365 14.64 14.66 12.78
C ILE A 365 15.64 14.01 11.83
N PHE A 366 16.62 13.27 12.35
CA PHE A 366 17.75 12.73 11.55
C PHE A 366 17.79 11.20 11.48
N GLY A 367 16.72 10.52 11.93
CA GLY A 367 16.51 9.07 11.96
C GLY A 367 17.54 8.24 11.19
N ARG A 368 18.30 7.40 11.89
CA ARG A 368 19.39 6.59 11.29
C ARG A 368 18.87 5.60 10.23
N ASN A 369 17.66 5.11 10.42
CA ASN A 369 16.96 4.22 9.51
C ASN A 369 15.59 4.81 9.19
N ALA A 370 15.08 4.41 8.03
CA ALA A 370 13.68 4.56 7.70
C ALA A 370 13.02 3.18 7.60
N SER A 371 11.84 3.05 8.17
CA SER A 371 11.06 1.82 8.19
C SER A 371 10.02 1.86 7.06
N PHE A 372 9.96 0.79 6.27
CA PHE A 372 9.10 0.70 5.09
C PHE A 372 8.17 -0.50 5.21
N GLU A 373 6.88 -0.29 4.92
CA GLU A 373 5.93 -1.39 4.91
C GLU A 373 6.16 -2.34 3.71
N ILE A 374 6.22 -3.63 4.02
CA ILE A 374 6.25 -4.74 3.06
C ILE A 374 5.07 -5.69 3.32
N PRO A 375 4.76 -6.65 2.43
CA PRO A 375 3.73 -7.63 2.72
C PRO A 375 3.99 -8.35 4.04
N TYR A 376 3.01 -8.28 4.95
CA TYR A 376 3.06 -8.91 6.28
C TYR A 376 4.23 -8.49 7.19
N GLY A 377 4.86 -7.34 6.97
CA GLY A 377 5.96 -6.91 7.83
C GLY A 377 6.53 -5.53 7.51
N VAL A 378 7.71 -5.28 8.06
CA VAL A 378 8.43 -4.01 7.93
C VAL A 378 9.90 -4.30 7.64
N ILE A 379 10.51 -3.50 6.77
CA ILE A 379 11.96 -3.53 6.53
C ILE A 379 12.57 -2.17 6.84
N ASP A 380 13.70 -2.18 7.54
CA ASP A 380 14.49 -0.98 7.79
C ASP A 380 15.54 -0.82 6.70
N ARG A 381 15.67 0.41 6.18
CA ARG A 381 16.74 0.79 5.26
C ARG A 381 17.50 1.99 5.83
N PRO A 382 18.84 2.02 5.73
CA PRO A 382 19.63 3.13 6.26
C PRO A 382 19.33 4.41 5.50
N THR A 383 19.24 5.54 6.22
CA THR A 383 19.07 6.87 5.60
C THR A 383 20.39 7.45 5.09
N ARG A 384 21.52 6.83 5.48
CA ARG A 384 22.88 7.15 5.02
C ARG A 384 23.54 5.89 4.45
N PRO A 385 23.46 5.68 3.13
CA PRO A 385 24.12 4.56 2.48
C PRO A 385 25.63 4.52 2.74
N SER A 386 26.17 3.32 2.96
CA SER A 386 27.57 3.08 3.31
C SER A 386 28.28 2.09 2.38
N ASN A 387 27.54 1.45 1.47
CA ASN A 387 28.05 0.48 0.51
C ASN A 387 27.19 0.49 -0.76
N SER A 388 27.66 -0.16 -1.82
CA SER A 388 26.99 -0.16 -3.14
C SER A 388 25.56 -0.73 -3.10
N TRP A 389 25.29 -1.73 -2.25
CA TRP A 389 23.96 -2.33 -2.11
C TRP A 389 22.96 -1.37 -1.48
N GLU A 390 23.41 -0.49 -0.59
CA GLU A 390 22.61 0.57 0.02
C GLU A 390 22.46 1.77 -0.92
N GLU A 391 23.53 2.16 -1.62
CA GLU A 391 23.49 3.23 -2.62
C GLU A 391 22.52 2.90 -3.76
N ALA A 392 22.43 1.62 -4.13
CA ALA A 392 21.47 1.15 -5.11
C ALA A 392 19.99 1.36 -4.71
N LYS A 393 19.70 1.60 -3.42
CA LYS A 393 18.35 1.80 -2.86
C LYS A 393 17.93 3.28 -2.83
N PHE A 394 18.33 4.05 -3.84
CA PHE A 394 17.95 5.47 -3.96
C PHE A 394 16.48 5.70 -4.33
N GLU A 395 15.77 4.65 -4.77
CA GLU A 395 14.32 4.62 -5.00
C GLU A 395 13.82 3.22 -4.61
N VAL A 396 12.92 3.13 -3.63
CA VAL A 396 12.48 1.86 -3.03
C VAL A 396 10.96 1.78 -2.91
N PRO A 397 10.38 0.57 -2.95
CA PRO A 397 8.96 0.39 -2.77
C PRO A 397 8.55 0.40 -1.29
N ALA A 398 7.34 0.89 -1.02
CA ALA A 398 6.58 0.64 0.20
C ALA A 398 5.09 0.49 -0.12
N LEU A 399 4.36 -0.33 0.63
CA LEU A 399 2.95 -0.60 0.36
C LEU A 399 2.04 0.60 0.65
N ARG A 400 1.92 1.01 1.91
CA ARG A 400 1.06 2.12 2.35
C ARG A 400 1.82 3.18 3.12
N TRP A 401 2.95 2.87 3.75
CA TRP A 401 3.67 3.85 4.56
C TRP A 401 5.18 3.67 4.58
N VAL A 402 5.86 4.80 4.82
CA VAL A 402 7.29 4.91 5.16
C VAL A 402 7.40 5.81 6.37
N ASP A 403 8.26 5.48 7.32
CA ASP A 403 8.49 6.27 8.52
C ASP A 403 9.97 6.56 8.75
N VAL A 404 10.30 7.82 9.00
CA VAL A 404 11.61 8.23 9.50
C VAL A 404 11.44 8.58 10.97
N TRP A 405 12.22 7.95 11.85
CA TRP A 405 12.05 8.12 13.29
C TRP A 405 13.37 8.09 14.04
N ASP A 406 13.36 8.79 15.18
CA ASP A 406 14.31 8.70 16.28
C ASP A 406 13.54 8.22 17.54
N PRO A 407 14.20 7.80 18.64
CA PRO A 407 13.51 7.16 19.77
C PRO A 407 12.35 7.94 20.41
N ASP A 408 12.31 9.27 20.29
CA ASP A 408 11.26 10.11 20.89
C ASP A 408 10.28 10.71 19.88
N TYR A 409 10.51 10.56 18.56
CA TYR A 409 9.72 11.23 17.53
C TYR A 409 9.90 10.64 16.13
N GLY A 410 8.83 10.65 15.34
CA GLY A 410 8.86 10.21 13.95
C GLY A 410 7.91 10.98 13.05
N VAL A 411 8.10 10.82 11.75
CA VAL A 411 7.25 11.37 10.71
C VAL A 411 7.02 10.31 9.63
N ALA A 412 5.78 9.83 9.56
CA ALA A 412 5.37 8.88 8.55
C ALA A 412 4.77 9.59 7.33
N ILE A 413 5.04 9.06 6.15
CA ILE A 413 4.31 9.36 4.91
C ILE A 413 3.42 8.17 4.59
N ILE A 414 2.12 8.41 4.49
CA ILE A 414 1.08 7.40 4.25
C ILE A 414 0.45 7.65 2.88
N ASN A 415 0.21 6.62 2.06
CA ASN A 415 -0.28 6.77 0.69
C ASN A 415 -1.45 5.82 0.36
N ASP A 416 -2.14 6.10 -0.75
CA ASP A 416 -3.26 5.32 -1.29
C ASP A 416 -2.94 4.56 -2.60
N GLY A 417 -1.66 4.40 -2.93
CA GLY A 417 -1.20 3.71 -4.14
C GLY A 417 0.07 4.27 -4.78
N ARG A 418 0.70 5.30 -4.18
CA ARG A 418 2.02 5.81 -4.59
C ARG A 418 3.11 5.09 -3.82
N GLN A 419 3.82 4.18 -4.50
CA GLN A 419 4.70 3.21 -3.83
C GLN A 419 6.18 3.54 -3.93
N GLY A 420 6.60 4.54 -4.71
CA GLY A 420 8.00 4.93 -4.89
C GLY A 420 8.47 5.97 -3.87
N TYR A 421 9.53 5.66 -3.13
CA TYR A 421 10.10 6.51 -2.08
C TYR A 421 11.60 6.61 -2.17
N SER A 422 12.13 7.71 -1.68
CA SER A 422 13.56 7.87 -1.41
C SER A 422 13.76 8.59 -0.07
N VAL A 423 14.63 8.06 0.78
CA VAL A 423 15.01 8.70 2.04
C VAL A 423 16.52 8.89 2.05
N GLU A 424 16.95 10.12 2.31
CA GLU A 424 18.35 10.51 2.39
C GLU A 424 18.52 11.47 3.57
N GLU A 425 19.28 11.04 4.58
CA GLU A 425 19.41 11.71 5.87
C GLU A 425 18.04 12.06 6.51
N ASN A 426 17.77 13.35 6.74
CA ASN A 426 16.51 13.86 7.27
C ASN A 426 15.48 14.19 6.17
N THR A 427 15.70 13.78 4.93
CA THR A 427 14.82 14.14 3.82
C THR A 427 14.10 12.90 3.30
N ILE A 428 12.77 12.91 3.38
CA ILE A 428 11.90 11.92 2.76
C ILE A 428 11.30 12.50 1.48
N SER A 429 11.30 11.73 0.41
CA SER A 429 10.59 12.09 -0.83
C SER A 429 9.69 10.96 -1.28
N ILE A 430 8.48 11.32 -1.71
CA ILE A 430 7.53 10.43 -2.36
C ILE A 430 7.48 10.78 -3.84
N THR A 431 7.60 9.75 -4.68
CA THR A 431 7.46 9.89 -6.13
C THR A 431 5.98 9.89 -6.49
N LEU A 432 5.48 11.03 -6.98
CA LEU A 432 4.05 11.24 -7.21
C LEU A 432 3.60 10.72 -8.56
N LEU A 433 4.37 11.02 -9.60
CA LEU A 433 4.04 10.73 -10.99
C LEU A 433 5.30 10.61 -11.83
N ARG A 434 5.20 9.85 -12.92
CA ARG A 434 6.23 9.76 -13.94
C ARG A 434 5.61 9.64 -15.33
N SER A 435 6.29 10.11 -16.37
CA SER A 435 5.79 10.06 -17.75
C SER A 435 6.80 9.45 -18.74
N PRO A 436 7.05 8.12 -18.67
CA PRO A 436 7.88 7.43 -19.66
C PRO A 436 7.24 7.46 -21.06
N ILE A 437 8.03 7.20 -22.10
CA ILE A 437 7.54 7.14 -23.50
C ILE A 437 7.24 5.69 -23.91
N PHE A 438 8.10 4.75 -23.56
CA PHE A 438 7.96 3.33 -23.89
C PHE A 438 7.63 2.53 -22.63
N PRO A 439 6.70 1.55 -22.67
CA PRO A 439 5.95 1.07 -23.85
C PRO A 439 4.63 1.79 -24.10
N ASN A 440 4.21 2.69 -23.21
CA ASN A 440 2.98 3.46 -23.32
C ASN A 440 3.26 4.97 -23.23
N PRO A 441 3.27 5.71 -24.35
CA PRO A 441 3.61 7.14 -24.37
C PRO A 441 2.53 8.07 -23.81
N LEU A 442 1.39 7.51 -23.41
CA LEU A 442 0.27 8.22 -22.79
C LEU A 442 0.03 7.79 -21.34
N LEU A 443 0.94 6.98 -20.76
CA LEU A 443 0.86 6.58 -19.37
C LEU A 443 0.85 7.83 -18.47
N ASP A 444 -0.15 7.90 -17.59
CA ASP A 444 -0.36 9.00 -16.64
C ASP A 444 -0.42 10.41 -17.27
N TYR A 445 -0.63 10.52 -18.59
CA TYR A 445 -0.83 11.80 -19.29
C TYR A 445 -2.25 12.32 -19.06
N GLY A 446 -2.37 13.60 -18.70
CA GLY A 446 -3.64 14.26 -18.40
C GLY A 446 -3.90 14.38 -16.90
N ILE A 447 -5.18 14.37 -16.52
CA ILE A 447 -5.61 14.62 -15.14
C ILE A 447 -5.49 13.36 -14.30
N ASN A 448 -4.71 13.46 -13.21
CA ASN A 448 -4.53 12.43 -12.21
C ASN A 448 -4.88 12.97 -10.84
N ASN A 449 -5.54 12.14 -10.02
CA ASN A 449 -5.92 12.48 -8.65
C ASN A 449 -5.41 11.42 -7.69
N PHE A 450 -4.73 11.83 -6.63
CA PHE A 450 -4.23 10.91 -5.60
C PHE A 450 -3.95 11.69 -4.31
N LYS A 451 -3.90 10.96 -3.19
CA LYS A 451 -3.63 11.56 -1.89
C LYS A 451 -2.55 10.79 -1.14
N TYR A 452 -1.86 11.53 -0.29
CA TYR A 452 -1.00 10.98 0.73
C TYR A 452 -1.15 11.81 1.99
N ALA A 453 -0.56 11.38 3.09
CA ALA A 453 -0.64 12.02 4.38
C ALA A 453 0.73 12.15 5.00
N ILE A 454 0.97 13.25 5.70
CA ILE A 454 2.11 13.44 6.59
C ILE A 454 1.60 13.21 8.01
N TYR A 455 2.22 12.30 8.75
CA TYR A 455 1.79 11.89 10.08
C TYR A 455 2.96 12.01 11.07
N PRO A 456 3.15 13.18 11.69
CA PRO A 456 4.09 13.35 12.79
C PRO A 456 3.58 12.66 14.06
N HIS A 457 4.47 12.00 14.78
CA HIS A 457 4.11 11.28 16.01
C HIS A 457 5.23 11.28 17.05
N VAL A 458 4.83 11.00 18.29
CA VAL A 458 5.74 10.74 19.40
C VAL A 458 6.22 9.30 19.33
N GLY A 459 7.47 9.06 19.73
CA GLY A 459 8.09 7.74 19.68
C GLY A 459 8.31 7.26 18.25
N ASP A 460 8.43 5.95 18.09
CA ASP A 460 8.59 5.30 16.78
C ASP A 460 7.25 4.87 16.15
N TRP A 461 7.30 4.32 14.94
CA TRP A 461 6.12 3.88 14.20
C TRP A 461 5.25 2.82 14.90
N ARG A 462 5.80 2.07 15.87
CA ARG A 462 5.07 1.05 16.66
C ARG A 462 4.26 1.74 17.75
N GLU A 463 4.87 2.65 18.50
CA GLU A 463 4.17 3.43 19.54
C GLU A 463 3.05 4.28 18.93
N ALA A 464 3.33 4.86 17.76
CA ALA A 464 2.38 5.66 17.00
C ALA A 464 1.36 4.85 16.21
N ARG A 465 1.49 3.52 16.19
CA ARG A 465 0.60 2.59 15.48
C ARG A 465 0.42 2.94 14.00
N VAL A 466 1.50 3.38 13.35
CA VAL A 466 1.50 3.78 11.93
C VAL A 466 0.85 2.72 11.02
N PRO A 467 1.05 1.39 11.22
CA PRO A 467 0.31 0.39 10.46
C PRO A 467 -1.21 0.55 10.54
N ARG A 468 -1.79 0.79 11.73
CA ARG A 468 -3.24 1.00 11.88
C ARG A 468 -3.70 2.28 11.19
N VAL A 469 -2.97 3.38 11.37
CA VAL A 469 -3.27 4.68 10.70
C VAL A 469 -3.24 4.53 9.18
N ALA A 470 -2.30 3.74 8.64
CA ALA A 470 -2.20 3.47 7.22
C ALA A 470 -3.37 2.61 6.68
N TYR A 471 -3.84 1.62 7.46
CA TYR A 471 -5.08 0.89 7.15
C TYR A 471 -6.29 1.82 7.16
N GLU A 472 -6.43 2.67 8.17
CA GLU A 472 -7.55 3.63 8.28
C GLU A 472 -7.59 4.60 7.10
N PHE A 473 -6.42 5.10 6.65
CA PHE A 473 -6.32 5.96 5.48
C PHE A 473 -6.78 5.29 4.17
N ASN A 474 -6.50 3.99 4.04
CA ASN A 474 -6.83 3.19 2.86
C ASN A 474 -8.22 2.53 2.94
N GLN A 475 -8.83 2.48 4.13
CA GLN A 475 -10.16 1.91 4.37
C GLN A 475 -11.06 2.91 5.09
N PRO A 476 -11.61 3.91 4.37
CA PRO A 476 -12.53 4.86 4.96
C PRO A 476 -13.80 4.16 5.48
N LEU A 477 -14.40 4.73 6.53
CA LEU A 477 -15.71 4.28 7.02
C LEU A 477 -16.76 4.33 5.89
N THR A 478 -17.64 3.34 5.85
CA THR A 478 -18.69 3.25 4.84
C THR A 478 -20.01 3.80 5.39
N VAL A 479 -20.66 4.68 4.62
CA VAL A 479 -21.93 5.33 5.01
C VAL A 479 -23.09 4.64 4.29
N VAL A 480 -24.06 4.13 5.05
CA VAL A 480 -25.27 3.47 4.53
C VAL A 480 -26.51 4.22 5.01
N TYR A 481 -27.33 4.68 4.07
CA TYR A 481 -28.53 5.49 4.35
C TYR A 481 -29.79 4.63 4.39
N GLY A 482 -30.82 5.11 5.11
CA GLY A 482 -32.14 4.50 5.12
C GLY A 482 -32.16 3.17 5.87
N THR A 483 -31.37 3.06 6.94
CA THR A 483 -31.20 1.84 7.73
C THR A 483 -32.02 1.86 9.02
N SER A 484 -32.20 0.69 9.63
CA SER A 484 -32.68 0.58 11.00
C SER A 484 -31.67 1.20 11.99
N GLY A 485 -32.15 1.57 13.18
CA GLY A 485 -31.28 2.13 14.22
C GLY A 485 -30.63 1.02 15.03
N GLY A 486 -29.32 1.10 15.27
CA GLY A 486 -28.64 0.16 16.15
C GLY A 486 -27.14 0.42 16.27
N GLU A 487 -26.48 -0.47 17.02
CA GLU A 487 -25.03 -0.50 17.15
C GLU A 487 -24.62 -1.97 17.37
N ALA A 488 -23.54 -2.39 16.72
CA ALA A 488 -23.00 -3.74 16.87
C ALA A 488 -21.48 -3.73 16.72
N SER A 489 -20.81 -4.65 17.42
CA SER A 489 -19.38 -4.93 17.31
C SER A 489 -19.19 -6.44 17.28
N PHE A 490 -18.44 -6.95 16.30
CA PHE A 490 -18.25 -8.39 16.10
C PHE A 490 -16.87 -8.87 16.54
N MET A 491 -15.83 -8.07 16.32
CA MET A 491 -14.46 -8.43 16.63
C MET A 491 -13.60 -7.22 16.99
N GLU A 492 -12.90 -7.31 18.10
CA GLU A 492 -11.84 -6.36 18.46
C GLU A 492 -10.54 -7.13 18.73
N LEU A 493 -9.45 -6.68 18.11
CA LEU A 493 -8.09 -7.11 18.44
C LEU A 493 -7.50 -6.17 19.49
N ASP A 494 -7.24 -6.71 20.68
CA ASP A 494 -6.75 -5.96 21.84
C ASP A 494 -5.28 -5.51 21.75
N ASN A 495 -4.53 -6.06 20.78
CA ASN A 495 -3.12 -5.79 20.59
C ASN A 495 -2.85 -5.09 19.25
N PRO A 496 -2.26 -3.88 19.24
CA PRO A 496 -1.98 -3.13 18.01
C PRO A 496 -0.84 -3.69 17.16
N ALA A 497 -0.04 -4.61 17.69
CA ALA A 497 1.01 -5.29 16.92
C ALA A 497 0.46 -6.32 15.93
N VAL A 498 -0.80 -6.77 16.08
CA VAL A 498 -1.39 -7.80 15.23
C VAL A 498 -2.56 -7.25 14.43
N MET A 499 -2.60 -7.63 13.16
CA MET A 499 -3.53 -7.14 12.16
C MET A 499 -4.39 -8.29 11.61
N LEU A 500 -5.64 -7.98 11.28
CA LEU A 500 -6.55 -8.88 10.57
C LEU A 500 -6.38 -8.70 9.07
N GLU A 501 -6.00 -9.76 8.37
CA GLU A 501 -5.87 -9.74 6.91
C GLU A 501 -6.98 -10.49 6.18
N ALA A 502 -7.53 -11.54 6.78
CA ALA A 502 -8.68 -12.24 6.20
C ALA A 502 -9.64 -12.72 7.28
N LEU A 503 -10.93 -12.49 7.04
CA LEU A 503 -12.03 -13.17 7.69
C LEU A 503 -12.97 -13.63 6.58
N LYS A 504 -12.91 -14.90 6.22
CA LYS A 504 -13.67 -15.44 5.07
C LYS A 504 -14.26 -16.81 5.40
N TRP A 505 -15.18 -17.28 4.57
CA TRP A 505 -15.59 -18.69 4.61
C TRP A 505 -14.44 -19.57 4.10
N GLY A 506 -14.20 -20.70 4.77
CA GLY A 506 -13.35 -21.76 4.21
C GLY A 506 -14.04 -22.41 3.02
N GLU A 507 -13.27 -22.87 2.04
CA GLU A 507 -13.80 -23.45 0.79
C GLU A 507 -14.77 -24.61 1.08
N ASP A 508 -14.34 -25.56 1.94
CA ASP A 508 -15.16 -26.70 2.33
C ASP A 508 -16.16 -26.37 3.45
N SER A 509 -15.65 -25.86 4.59
CA SER A 509 -16.45 -25.57 5.80
C SER A 509 -15.73 -24.60 6.73
N GLY A 510 -16.43 -24.10 7.74
CA GLY A 510 -15.85 -23.23 8.78
C GLY A 510 -15.51 -21.81 8.31
N ILE A 511 -14.91 -21.05 9.23
CA ILE A 511 -14.47 -19.67 9.04
C ILE A 511 -12.94 -19.64 9.08
N VAL A 512 -12.33 -18.98 8.11
CA VAL A 512 -10.89 -18.77 8.06
C VAL A 512 -10.58 -17.39 8.61
N LEU A 513 -9.67 -17.36 9.57
CA LEU A 513 -9.13 -16.15 10.19
C LEU A 513 -7.63 -16.08 9.92
N ARG A 514 -7.19 -15.04 9.20
CA ARG A 514 -5.76 -14.79 8.97
C ARG A 514 -5.30 -13.54 9.71
N LEU A 515 -4.32 -13.74 10.57
CA LEU A 515 -3.73 -12.72 11.42
C LEU A 515 -2.22 -12.65 11.16
N TYR A 516 -1.63 -11.48 11.33
CA TYR A 516 -0.19 -11.34 11.24
C TYR A 516 0.38 -10.30 12.20
N GLU A 517 1.57 -10.60 12.73
CA GLU A 517 2.34 -9.73 13.60
C GLU A 517 3.14 -8.72 12.76
N THR A 518 3.13 -7.45 13.16
CA THR A 518 3.68 -6.34 12.35
C THR A 518 4.84 -5.60 12.99
N TYR A 519 5.06 -5.76 14.29
CA TYR A 519 6.03 -4.97 15.08
C TYR A 519 7.38 -5.69 15.22
N GLY A 520 7.50 -6.92 14.75
CA GLY A 520 8.73 -7.71 14.83
C GLY A 520 9.01 -8.21 16.25
N ILE A 521 7.96 -8.45 17.06
CA ILE A 521 8.09 -8.86 18.46
C ILE A 521 7.35 -10.16 18.74
N ASN A 522 7.76 -10.85 19.81
CA ASN A 522 6.93 -11.93 20.37
C ASN A 522 5.76 -11.29 21.11
N THR A 523 4.54 -11.70 20.77
CA THR A 523 3.34 -11.10 21.36
C THR A 523 2.19 -12.08 21.38
N CYS A 524 1.14 -11.78 22.13
CA CYS A 524 -0.11 -12.53 22.07
C CYS A 524 -1.28 -11.55 22.03
N LEU A 525 -2.41 -12.00 21.50
CA LEU A 525 -3.66 -11.24 21.51
C LEU A 525 -4.82 -12.12 21.97
N SER A 526 -5.88 -11.47 22.42
CA SER A 526 -7.18 -12.10 22.62
C SER A 526 -8.21 -11.48 21.67
N ILE A 527 -9.11 -12.31 21.12
CA ILE A 527 -10.19 -11.83 20.25
C ILE A 527 -11.42 -11.55 21.11
N LYS A 528 -11.86 -10.29 21.16
CA LYS A 528 -13.10 -9.90 21.87
C LYS A 528 -14.28 -9.83 20.90
N GLY A 529 -15.50 -9.92 21.42
CA GLY A 529 -16.75 -9.73 20.66
C GLY A 529 -17.66 -10.96 20.60
N GLY A 530 -17.12 -12.17 20.83
CA GLY A 530 -17.91 -13.40 20.94
C GLY A 530 -18.62 -13.85 19.65
N PHE A 531 -18.42 -13.15 18.53
CA PHE A 531 -18.98 -13.51 17.23
C PHE A 531 -18.41 -14.84 16.69
N ILE A 532 -17.10 -15.04 16.90
CA ILE A 532 -16.43 -16.29 16.57
C ILE A 532 -16.44 -17.20 17.79
N SER A 533 -17.08 -18.35 17.65
CA SER A 533 -17.10 -19.43 18.64
C SER A 533 -16.87 -20.75 17.92
N GLY A 534 -16.05 -21.62 18.49
CA GLY A 534 -15.74 -22.91 17.88
C GLY A 534 -14.36 -23.40 18.26
N GLU A 535 -13.97 -24.54 17.70
CA GLU A 535 -12.61 -25.03 17.81
C GLU A 535 -11.75 -24.39 16.72
N GLY A 536 -10.68 -23.69 17.12
CA GLY A 536 -9.69 -23.15 16.20
C GLY A 536 -8.58 -24.16 15.93
N VAL A 537 -8.21 -24.34 14.66
CA VAL A 537 -7.08 -25.16 14.23
C VAL A 537 -6.16 -24.30 13.35
N GLU A 538 -4.86 -24.30 13.66
CA GLU A 538 -3.87 -23.60 12.83
C GLU A 538 -3.63 -24.37 11.54
N THR A 539 -3.61 -23.66 10.41
CA THR A 539 -3.42 -24.23 9.07
C THR A 539 -2.31 -23.52 8.29
N ASP A 540 -1.93 -24.08 7.15
CA ASP A 540 -1.13 -23.35 6.17
C ASP A 540 -1.97 -22.28 5.45
N LEU A 541 -1.31 -21.47 4.61
CA LEU A 541 -1.97 -20.41 3.83
C LEU A 541 -3.00 -20.94 2.81
N LEU A 542 -2.86 -22.21 2.41
CA LEU A 542 -3.77 -22.88 1.47
C LEU A 542 -4.93 -23.58 2.19
N GLU A 543 -4.94 -23.58 3.52
CA GLU A 543 -5.96 -24.23 4.35
C GLU A 543 -5.98 -25.76 4.21
N LEU A 544 -4.87 -26.36 3.76
CA LEU A 544 -4.80 -27.80 3.44
C LEU A 544 -4.24 -28.64 4.58
N SER A 545 -3.22 -28.12 5.28
CA SER A 545 -2.54 -28.84 6.37
C SER A 545 -2.94 -28.27 7.72
N GLU A 546 -3.19 -29.14 8.70
CA GLU A 546 -3.50 -28.76 10.09
C GLU A 546 -2.28 -28.97 11.00
N TYR A 547 -1.95 -27.98 11.83
CA TYR A 547 -0.76 -27.99 12.71
C TYR A 547 -1.06 -28.09 14.20
N GLY A 548 -2.33 -27.98 14.59
CA GLY A 548 -2.77 -28.15 15.98
C GLY A 548 -3.89 -27.20 16.39
N LYS A 549 -4.45 -27.43 17.58
CA LYS A 549 -5.51 -26.60 18.15
C LYS A 549 -4.96 -25.25 18.60
N VAL A 550 -5.75 -24.20 18.39
CA VAL A 550 -5.46 -22.82 18.80
C VAL A 550 -6.49 -22.37 19.84
N ASP A 551 -6.01 -21.81 20.94
CA ASP A 551 -6.86 -21.12 21.91
C ASP A 551 -7.16 -19.70 21.39
N LEU A 552 -8.40 -19.47 20.93
CA LEU A 552 -8.84 -18.16 20.46
C LEU A 552 -8.85 -17.08 21.57
N GLY A 553 -8.86 -17.48 22.84
CA GLY A 553 -8.71 -16.58 23.98
C GLY A 553 -7.28 -16.06 24.13
N ARG A 554 -6.29 -16.73 23.54
CA ARG A 554 -4.88 -16.33 23.59
C ARG A 554 -4.10 -16.89 22.40
N ILE A 555 -4.00 -16.10 21.33
CA ILE A 555 -3.22 -16.45 20.14
C ILE A 555 -1.87 -15.75 20.24
N CYS A 556 -0.78 -16.53 20.21
CA CYS A 556 0.58 -16.01 20.34
C CYS A 556 1.34 -16.07 19.01
N PHE A 557 2.19 -15.06 18.78
CA PHE A 557 2.93 -14.84 17.56
C PHE A 557 4.41 -14.67 17.87
N ARG A 558 5.26 -15.20 16.98
CA ARG A 558 6.66 -14.83 16.83
C ARG A 558 6.76 -13.55 15.96
N PRO A 559 7.92 -12.87 15.97
CA PRO A 559 8.18 -11.72 15.09
C PRO A 559 7.79 -12.01 13.64
N TYR A 560 6.93 -11.17 13.06
CA TYR A 560 6.43 -11.25 11.69
C TYR A 560 5.75 -12.56 11.31
N GLU A 561 5.21 -13.31 12.28
CA GLU A 561 4.49 -14.55 12.01
C GLU A 561 3.11 -14.26 11.41
N VAL A 562 2.77 -14.98 10.33
CA VAL A 562 1.43 -15.04 9.76
C VAL A 562 0.78 -16.34 10.25
N LYS A 563 -0.40 -16.23 10.87
CA LYS A 563 -1.20 -17.39 11.29
C LYS A 563 -2.51 -17.43 10.51
N THR A 564 -2.81 -18.59 9.95
CA THR A 564 -4.13 -18.91 9.40
C THR A 564 -4.80 -19.88 10.35
N ILE A 565 -6.01 -19.56 10.80
CA ILE A 565 -6.77 -20.35 11.76
C ILE A 565 -8.12 -20.69 11.13
N LEU A 566 -8.41 -21.98 11.02
CA LEU A 566 -9.73 -22.48 10.64
C LEU A 566 -10.56 -22.70 11.90
N ILE A 567 -11.73 -22.05 11.97
CA ILE A 567 -12.68 -22.17 13.07
C ILE A 567 -13.86 -23.02 12.63
N ARG A 568 -14.14 -24.10 13.38
CA ARG A 568 -15.22 -25.07 13.12
C ARG A 568 -16.31 -25.04 14.17
#